data_AF-A0A659UND5-F1
#
_entry.id   AF-A0A659UND5-F1
#
_cell.length_a   1.000
_cell.length_b   1.000
_cell.length_c   1.000
_cell.angle_alpha   90.00
_cell.angle_beta   90.00
_cell.angle_gamma   90.00
#
_symmetry.space_group_name_H-M   'P 1'
#
loop_
_entity.id
_entity.type
_entity.pdbx_description
1 polymer ?
#
loop_
_entity_poly.entity_id
_entity_poly.type
_entity_poly.pdbx_seq_one_letter_code
_entity_poly.pdbx_strand_id
1 'polypeptide(L)'
;MDFSTPEGEPALLPPTSMSWRIFKNPVALFIGGVTAVLLELAEPRVRDAIWQHSTFRSHALRRLQRTGLAALVTVYGPRTKAKAMIEGVVRMHGRVSGRTSEGEPY
;
A
#
# COMPACT_ATOMS: atom_id res chain seq x y z
N MET A 1 -6.94 -2.66 13.72
CA MET A 1 -5.94 -3.75 13.70
C MET A 1 -5.03 -3.50 14.88
N ASP A 2 -4.73 -4.54 15.64
CA ASP A 2 -3.84 -4.44 16.80
C ASP A 2 -2.40 -4.78 16.39
N PHE A 3 -1.49 -3.83 16.65
CA PHE A 3 -0.06 -3.93 16.35
C PHE A 3 0.75 -4.48 17.53
N SER A 4 0.16 -4.62 18.73
CA SER A 4 0.84 -5.12 19.92
C SER A 4 0.88 -6.64 20.03
N THR A 5 0.11 -7.35 19.18
CA THR A 5 0.02 -8.81 19.18
C THR A 5 0.67 -9.43 17.95
N PRO A 6 1.47 -10.51 18.07
CA PRO A 6 1.90 -11.12 19.33
C PRO A 6 2.89 -10.22 20.08
N GLU A 7 2.85 -10.30 21.41
CA GLU A 7 3.68 -9.47 22.29
C GLU A 7 5.17 -9.79 22.09
N GLY A 8 6.00 -8.75 22.10
CA GLY A 8 7.46 -8.88 21.97
C GLY A 8 7.97 -9.19 20.56
N GLU A 9 7.09 -9.45 19.58
CA GLU A 9 7.53 -9.64 18.21
C GLU A 9 7.93 -8.30 17.57
N PRO A 10 9.17 -8.16 17.06
CA PRO A 10 9.61 -6.91 16.46
C PRO A 10 8.91 -6.65 15.12
N ALA A 11 8.80 -5.37 14.76
CA ALA A 11 8.37 -4.99 13.43
C ALA A 11 9.33 -5.46 12.33
N LEU A 12 8.87 -5.47 11.08
CA LEU A 12 9.72 -5.84 9.94
C LEU A 12 10.91 -4.88 9.80
N LEU A 13 10.68 -3.58 10.03
CA LEU A 13 11.68 -2.52 10.00
C LEU A 13 12.01 -2.07 11.44
N PRO A 14 13.29 -1.83 11.78
CA PRO A 14 13.66 -1.40 13.12
C PRO A 14 13.14 0.02 13.43
N PRO A 15 12.86 0.35 14.70
CA PRO A 15 12.38 1.69 15.10
C PRO A 15 13.31 2.85 14.74
N THR A 16 14.59 2.57 14.52
CA THR A 16 15.61 3.54 14.09
C THR A 16 15.65 3.76 12.57
N SER A 17 14.85 3.03 11.79
CA SER A 17 14.79 3.13 10.33
C SER A 17 14.20 4.46 9.84
N MET A 18 14.52 4.82 8.59
CA MET A 18 13.93 5.99 7.93
C MET A 18 12.42 5.87 7.78
N SER A 19 11.89 4.68 7.53
CA SER A 19 10.44 4.45 7.43
C SER A 19 9.73 4.85 8.73
N TRP A 20 10.24 4.43 9.89
CA TRP A 20 9.71 4.85 11.19
C TRP A 20 9.84 6.36 11.41
N ARG A 21 10.97 6.96 11.02
CA ARG A 21 11.21 8.41 11.14
C ARG A 21 10.23 9.23 10.30
N ILE A 22 9.87 8.78 9.10
CA ILE A 22 8.95 9.47 8.19
C ILE A 22 7.50 9.24 8.64
N PHE A 23 7.12 7.98 8.87
CA PHE A 23 5.73 7.60 9.13
C PHE A 23 5.21 8.13 10.47
N LYS A 24 6.09 8.43 11.44
CA LYS A 24 5.66 9.04 12.72
C LYS A 24 5.18 10.48 12.58
N ASN A 25 5.44 11.14 11.44
CA ASN A 25 4.92 12.47 11.15
C ASN A 25 3.64 12.34 10.28
N PRO A 26 2.45 12.61 10.83
CA PRO A 26 1.19 12.44 10.10
C PRO A 26 1.04 13.39 8.91
N VAL A 27 1.64 14.58 8.98
CA VAL A 27 1.62 15.55 7.87
C VAL A 27 2.47 15.04 6.71
N ALA A 28 3.68 14.54 6.98
CA ALA A 28 4.54 13.95 5.97
C ALA A 28 3.89 12.71 5.33
N LEU A 29 3.25 11.86 6.15
CA LEU A 29 2.54 10.68 5.66
C LEU A 29 1.36 11.06 4.75
N PHE A 30 0.60 12.09 5.12
CA PHE A 30 -0.53 12.56 4.31
C PHE A 30 -0.08 13.16 2.99
N ILE A 31 0.85 14.12 3.01
CA ILE A 31 1.34 14.78 1.79
C ILE A 31 2.03 13.76 0.88
N GLY A 32 2.91 12.92 1.44
CA GLY A 32 3.62 11.89 0.70
C GLY A 32 2.66 10.84 0.10
N GLY A 33 1.68 10.38 0.88
CA GLY A 33 0.69 9.41 0.42
C GLY A 33 -0.22 9.96 -0.69
N VAL A 34 -0.73 11.18 -0.55
CA VAL A 34 -1.55 11.82 -1.61
C VAL A 34 -0.72 12.04 -2.87
N THR A 35 0.51 12.55 -2.72
CA THR A 35 1.43 12.75 -3.86
C THR A 35 1.71 11.42 -4.57
N ALA A 36 1.97 10.35 -3.82
CA ALA A 36 2.22 9.03 -4.39
C ALA A 36 1.02 8.53 -5.22
N VAL A 37 -0.20 8.64 -4.70
CA VAL A 37 -1.42 8.24 -5.43
C VAL A 37 -1.59 9.04 -6.73
N LEU A 38 -1.32 10.34 -6.70
CA LEU A 38 -1.41 11.17 -7.91
C LEU A 38 -0.38 10.76 -8.96
N LEU A 39 0.86 10.51 -8.54
CA LEU A 39 1.93 10.06 -9.43
C LEU A 39 1.68 8.64 -9.96
N GLU A 40 1.16 7.73 -9.13
CA GLU A 40 0.74 6.38 -9.55
C GLU A 40 -0.35 6.45 -10.62
N LEU A 41 -1.36 7.30 -10.45
CA LEU A 41 -2.44 7.46 -11.43
C LEU A 41 -2.04 8.25 -12.69
N ALA A 42 -0.90 8.94 -12.66
CA ALA A 42 -0.33 9.59 -13.84
C ALA A 42 0.31 8.58 -14.81
N GLU A 43 0.75 7.43 -14.32
CA GLU A 43 1.29 6.34 -15.15
C GLU A 43 0.14 5.59 -15.85
N PRO A 44 0.05 5.59 -17.20
CA PRO A 44 -1.08 5.01 -17.94
C PRO A 44 -1.35 3.54 -17.60
N ARG A 45 -0.29 2.75 -17.44
CA ARG A 45 -0.39 1.32 -17.10
C ARG A 45 -1.05 1.10 -15.75
N VAL A 46 -0.63 1.87 -14.73
CA VAL A 46 -1.17 1.78 -13.37
C VAL A 46 -2.59 2.31 -13.33
N ARG A 47 -2.87 3.44 -13.99
CA ARG A 47 -4.20 4.04 -14.09
C ARG A 47 -5.21 3.04 -14.65
N ASP A 48 -4.90 2.42 -15.79
CA ASP A 48 -5.82 1.52 -16.47
C ASP A 48 -5.99 0.19 -15.70
N ALA A 49 -4.91 -0.33 -15.13
CA ALA A 49 -4.96 -1.49 -14.25
C ALA A 49 -5.87 -1.23 -13.03
N ILE A 50 -5.77 -0.06 -12.40
CA ILE A 50 -6.65 0.34 -11.30
C ILE A 50 -8.09 0.48 -11.79
N TRP A 51 -8.32 1.11 -12.95
CA TRP A 51 -9.67 1.33 -13.47
C TRP A 51 -10.39 0.02 -13.80
N GLN A 52 -9.67 -0.98 -14.29
CA GLN A 52 -10.22 -2.26 -14.73
C GLN A 52 -10.32 -3.29 -13.59
N HIS A 53 -9.40 -3.27 -12.61
CA HIS A 53 -9.27 -4.33 -11.60
C HIS A 53 -9.51 -3.89 -10.15
N SER A 54 -9.70 -2.59 -9.88
CA SER A 54 -9.87 -2.07 -8.52
C SER A 54 -11.27 -1.54 -8.26
N THR A 55 -11.71 -1.61 -7.00
CA THR A 55 -12.90 -0.90 -6.53
C THR A 55 -12.65 0.60 -6.36
N PHE A 56 -11.51 1.14 -6.78
CA PHE A 56 -11.14 2.54 -6.59
C PHE A 56 -12.17 3.49 -7.21
N ARG A 57 -12.70 3.18 -8.39
CA ARG A 57 -13.71 4.00 -9.09
C ARG A 57 -15.00 4.18 -8.28
N SER A 58 -15.46 3.13 -7.62
CA SER A 58 -16.75 3.14 -6.88
C SER A 58 -16.58 3.37 -5.37
N HIS A 59 -15.42 3.07 -4.81
CA HIS A 59 -15.15 3.07 -3.36
C HIS A 59 -13.73 3.58 -3.04
N ALA A 60 -13.34 4.72 -3.62
CA ALA A 60 -11.99 5.30 -3.50
C ALA A 60 -11.52 5.42 -2.04
N LEU A 61 -12.33 6.03 -1.17
CA LEU A 61 -11.96 6.26 0.24
C LEU A 61 -11.66 4.95 0.97
N ARG A 62 -12.49 3.92 0.80
CA ARG A 62 -12.26 2.61 1.42
C ARG A 62 -11.00 1.95 0.87
N ARG A 63 -10.72 2.11 -0.43
CA ARG A 63 -9.50 1.58 -1.06
C ARG A 63 -8.25 2.31 -0.54
N LEU A 64 -8.30 3.62 -0.36
CA LEU A 64 -7.22 4.41 0.23
C LEU A 64 -6.97 4.04 1.69
N GLN A 65 -8.02 3.85 2.49
CA GLN A 65 -7.90 3.38 3.88
C GLN A 65 -7.20 2.02 3.97
N ARG A 66 -7.53 1.08 3.07
CA ARG A 66 -6.87 -0.23 2.99
C ARG A 66 -5.40 -0.12 2.62
N THR A 67 -5.05 0.77 1.68
CA THR A 67 -3.65 1.04 1.32
C THR A 67 -2.88 1.65 2.48
N GLY A 68 -3.44 2.65 3.16
CA GLY A 68 -2.84 3.25 4.34
C GLY A 68 -2.63 2.21 5.45
N LEU A 69 -3.62 1.36 5.71
CA LEU A 69 -3.49 0.27 6.67
C LEU A 69 -2.38 -0.71 6.28
N ALA A 70 -2.30 -1.12 5.01
CA ALA A 70 -1.24 -2.00 4.54
C ALA A 70 0.16 -1.37 4.77
N ALA A 71 0.31 -0.08 4.47
CA ALA A 71 1.55 0.66 4.72
C ALA A 71 1.90 0.76 6.21
N LEU A 72 0.91 0.98 7.08
CA LEU A 72 1.14 1.01 8.53
C LEU A 72 1.54 -0.37 9.07
N VAL A 73 0.91 -1.45 8.57
CA VAL A 73 1.23 -2.83 8.98
C VAL A 73 2.64 -3.22 8.56
N THR A 74 3.11 -2.81 7.40
CA THR A 74 4.47 -3.14 6.96
C THR A 74 5.55 -2.36 7.70
N VAL A 75 5.24 -1.18 8.23
CA VAL A 75 6.17 -0.35 9.01
C VAL A 75 6.15 -0.69 10.48
N TYR A 76 4.97 -0.72 11.10
CA TYR A 76 4.79 -0.81 12.56
C TYR A 76 4.34 -2.19 13.06
N GLY A 77 3.75 -3.01 12.19
CA GLY A 77 3.19 -4.28 12.62
C GLY A 77 4.25 -5.35 12.90
N PRO A 78 3.92 -6.35 13.73
CA PRO A 78 4.77 -7.51 13.95
C PRO A 78 5.21 -8.13 12.64
N ARG A 79 6.46 -8.60 12.59
CA ARG A 79 7.09 -9.13 11.38
C ARG A 79 6.23 -10.17 10.66
N THR A 80 5.59 -11.09 11.37
CA THR A 80 4.68 -12.11 10.82
C THR A 80 3.48 -11.48 10.10
N LYS A 81 2.79 -10.53 10.74
CA LYS A 81 1.66 -9.80 10.16
C LYS A 81 2.08 -8.95 8.96
N ALA A 82 3.24 -8.28 9.06
CA ALA A 82 3.81 -7.50 7.96
C ALA A 82 4.09 -8.37 6.73
N LYS A 83 4.74 -9.53 6.92
CA LYS A 83 5.00 -10.49 5.83
C LYS A 83 3.71 -11.00 5.21
N ALA A 84 2.75 -11.43 6.03
CA ALA A 84 1.46 -11.91 5.53
C ALA A 84 0.71 -10.84 4.71
N MET A 85 0.78 -9.57 5.14
CA MET A 85 0.22 -8.44 4.39
C MET A 85 0.93 -8.27 3.03
N ILE A 86 2.26 -8.26 3.02
CA ILE A 86 3.06 -8.15 1.79
C ILE A 86 2.71 -9.27 0.82
N GLU A 87 2.73 -10.52 1.28
CA GLU A 87 2.38 -11.68 0.46
C GLU A 87 0.95 -11.60 -0.08
N GLY A 88 0.01 -11.10 0.73
CA GLY A 88 -1.36 -10.85 0.29
C GLY A 88 -1.43 -9.84 -0.85
N VAL A 89 -0.74 -8.70 -0.71
CA VAL A 89 -0.67 -7.66 -1.75
C VAL A 89 -0.01 -8.21 -3.02
N VAL A 90 1.11 -8.93 -2.90
CA VAL A 90 1.82 -9.56 -4.02
C VAL A 90 0.90 -10.54 -4.76
N ARG A 91 0.18 -11.42 -4.05
CA ARG A 91 -0.78 -12.34 -4.67
C ARG A 91 -1.91 -11.61 -5.38
N MET A 92 -2.39 -10.48 -4.85
CA MET A 92 -3.41 -9.69 -5.52
C MET A 92 -2.88 -9.01 -6.78
N HIS A 93 -1.68 -8.44 -6.74
CA HIS A 93 -1.04 -7.86 -7.93
C HIS A 93 -0.73 -8.91 -9.00
N GLY A 94 -0.33 -10.13 -8.62
CA GLY A 94 -0.08 -11.22 -9.58
C GLY A 94 -1.32 -11.70 -10.37
N ARG A 95 -2.52 -11.23 -10.00
CA ARG A 95 -3.78 -11.49 -10.74
C ARG A 95 -4.17 -10.34 -11.66
N VAL A 96 -3.43 -9.23 -11.64
CA VAL A 96 -3.67 -8.06 -12.46
C VAL A 96 -2.82 -8.21 -13.72
N SER A 97 -3.49 -8.30 -14.86
CA SER A 97 -2.85 -8.36 -16.17
C SER A 97 -3.83 -7.84 -17.21
N GLY A 98 -3.34 -7.06 -18.16
CA GLY A 98 -4.20 -6.52 -19.20
C GLY A 98 -3.44 -5.67 -20.19
N ARG A 99 -4.18 -4.81 -20.88
CA ARG A 99 -3.62 -3.82 -21.81
C ARG A 99 -4.24 -2.46 -21.55
N THR A 100 -3.44 -1.40 -21.68
CA THR A 100 -3.92 -0.02 -21.59
C THR A 100 -4.87 0.31 -22.73
N SER A 101 -5.55 1.45 -22.66
CA SER A 101 -6.34 1.98 -23.77
C SER A 101 -5.53 2.19 -25.05
N GLU A 102 -4.22 2.41 -24.93
CA GLU A 102 -3.27 2.53 -26.04
C GLU A 102 -2.71 1.17 -26.51
N GLY A 103 -3.08 0.08 -25.85
CA GLY A 103 -2.68 -1.28 -26.24
C GLY A 103 -1.38 -1.78 -25.61
N GLU A 104 -0.78 -1.05 -24.67
CA GLU A 104 0.45 -1.49 -23.99
C GLU A 104 0.15 -2.51 -22.88
N PRO A 105 0.93 -3.59 -22.74
CA PRO A 105 0.70 -4.58 -21.68
C PRO A 105 1.01 -4.00 -20.30
N TYR A 106 0.21 -4.36 -19.31
CA TYR A 106 0.48 -4.06 -17.90
C TYR A 106 0.37 -5.31 -17.03
#